data_AF-A0A2J0YSH5-F1
#
_entry.id   AF-A0A2J0YSH5-F1
#
_cell.length_a   1.000
_cell.length_b   1.000
_cell.length_c   1.000
_cell.angle_alpha   90.00
_cell.angle_beta   90.00
_cell.angle_gamma   90.00
#
_symmetry.space_group_name_H-M   'P 1'
#
loop_
_entity.id
_entity.type
_entity.pdbx_description
1 polymer ?
#
loop_
_entity_poly.entity_id
_entity_poly.type
_entity_poly.pdbx_seq_one_letter_code
_entity_poly.pdbx_strand_id
1 'polypeptide(L)'
;EEDFSGVDVKGKLALVQRGSITFAEKANNALKHGVTGIVVYNNVAGANVTMALDGEGKKNPAVFISKEYGEALKAGQYKLVFNGALANQPNPEAKEMSDFSSWGVTTDGQLKPDVTAPGGSIFSSLNDNTYGNMSGT
;
A
#
# COMPACT_ATOMS: atom_id res chain seq x y z
N GLU A 1 -8.58 16.27 11.19
CA GLU A 1 -10.01 16.60 11.29
C GLU A 1 -10.34 17.87 10.52
N GLU A 2 -9.47 18.90 10.53
CA GLU A 2 -9.66 20.14 9.73
C GLU A 2 -9.79 19.91 8.21
N ASP A 3 -9.08 18.91 7.66
CA ASP A 3 -9.12 18.56 6.22
C ASP A 3 -10.50 18.11 5.70
N PHE A 4 -11.43 17.75 6.59
CA PHE A 4 -12.79 17.36 6.26
C PHE A 4 -13.81 18.47 6.55
N SER A 5 -13.38 19.61 7.09
CA SER A 5 -14.27 20.73 7.38
C SER A 5 -14.79 21.36 6.08
N GLY A 6 -16.11 21.41 5.92
CA GLY A 6 -16.76 22.01 4.74
C GLY A 6 -16.75 21.16 3.46
N VAL A 7 -16.25 19.92 3.49
CA VAL A 7 -16.21 19.03 2.32
C VAL A 7 -17.28 17.94 2.46
N ASP A 8 -18.21 17.86 1.50
CA ASP A 8 -19.17 16.76 1.43
C ASP A 8 -18.49 15.47 0.94
N VAL A 9 -18.07 14.66 1.89
CA VAL A 9 -17.41 13.36 1.64
C VAL A 9 -18.32 12.15 1.89
N LYS A 10 -19.59 12.40 2.29
CA LYS A 10 -20.51 11.33 2.68
C LYS A 10 -20.84 10.46 1.46
N GLY A 11 -20.68 9.14 1.59
CA GLY A 11 -20.92 8.21 0.48
C GLY A 11 -19.81 8.16 -0.59
N LYS A 12 -18.73 8.94 -0.43
CA LYS A 12 -17.63 9.05 -1.40
C LYS A 12 -16.36 8.39 -0.88
N LEU A 13 -15.41 8.18 -1.78
CA LEU A 13 -14.04 7.78 -1.44
C LEU A 13 -13.21 9.03 -1.10
N ALA A 14 -12.50 8.99 0.02
CA ALA A 14 -11.57 10.05 0.38
C ALA A 14 -10.17 9.74 -0.14
N LEU A 15 -9.60 10.65 -0.93
CA LEU A 15 -8.18 10.63 -1.31
C LEU A 15 -7.35 11.36 -0.25
N VAL A 16 -6.45 10.64 0.42
CA VAL A 16 -5.69 11.13 1.57
C VAL A 16 -4.20 11.00 1.29
N GLN A 17 -3.43 12.07 1.47
CA GLN A 17 -1.98 11.99 1.36
C GLN A 17 -1.38 11.34 2.61
N ARG A 18 -0.34 10.50 2.45
CA ARG A 18 0.50 10.04 3.56
C ARG A 18 1.11 11.25 4.27
N GLY A 19 1.16 11.21 5.60
CA GLY A 19 1.64 12.32 6.41
C GLY A 19 1.92 11.87 7.85
N SER A 20 1.76 12.81 8.79
CA SER A 20 2.24 12.64 10.18
C SER A 20 1.41 11.69 11.03
N ILE A 21 0.09 11.62 10.81
CA ILE A 21 -0.80 10.72 11.54
C ILE A 21 -0.79 9.31 10.95
N THR A 22 -1.12 8.32 11.76
CA THR A 22 -1.11 6.90 11.38
C THR A 22 -2.17 6.59 10.31
N PHE A 23 -1.98 5.48 9.57
CA PHE A 23 -2.99 5.03 8.59
C PHE A 23 -4.33 4.69 9.24
N ALA A 24 -4.30 4.10 10.44
CA ALA A 24 -5.49 3.81 11.22
C ALA A 24 -6.24 5.09 11.62
N GLU A 25 -5.54 6.12 12.11
CA GLU A 25 -6.16 7.41 12.43
C GLU A 25 -6.75 8.09 11.20
N LYS A 26 -6.08 8.03 10.03
CA LYS A 26 -6.64 8.53 8.77
C LYS A 26 -7.95 7.84 8.42
N ALA A 27 -7.99 6.51 8.53
CA ALA A 27 -9.18 5.72 8.26
C ALA A 27 -10.32 6.04 9.23
N ASN A 28 -10.03 6.09 10.54
CA ASN A 28 -11.01 6.39 11.58
C ASN A 28 -11.58 7.80 11.44
N ASN A 29 -10.74 8.80 11.15
CA ASN A 29 -11.20 10.16 10.95
C ASN A 29 -12.09 10.27 9.72
N ALA A 30 -11.71 9.66 8.60
CA ALA A 30 -12.54 9.68 7.40
C ALA A 30 -13.90 9.00 7.64
N LEU A 31 -13.93 7.87 8.37
CA LEU A 31 -15.17 7.18 8.76
C LEU A 31 -16.13 8.06 9.56
N LYS A 32 -15.62 8.85 10.52
CA LYS A 32 -16.46 9.78 11.30
C LYS A 32 -17.21 10.78 10.41
N HIS A 33 -16.68 11.09 9.23
CA HIS A 33 -17.30 11.97 8.24
C HIS A 33 -18.17 11.24 7.20
N GLY A 34 -18.37 9.93 7.32
CA GLY A 34 -19.30 9.15 6.49
C GLY A 34 -18.78 8.73 5.13
N VAL A 35 -17.46 8.64 4.94
CA VAL A 35 -16.85 8.11 3.71
C VAL A 35 -17.10 6.62 3.57
N THR A 36 -17.12 6.13 2.32
CA THR A 36 -17.30 4.69 2.01
C THR A 36 -15.99 3.93 1.87
N GLY A 37 -14.86 4.64 1.87
CA GLY A 37 -13.52 4.07 1.77
C GLY A 37 -12.45 5.15 1.67
N ILE A 38 -11.20 4.74 1.83
CA ILE A 38 -10.03 5.63 1.73
C ILE A 38 -9.05 5.16 0.66
N VAL A 39 -8.49 6.12 -0.06
CA VAL A 39 -7.35 5.93 -0.97
C VAL A 39 -6.20 6.74 -0.40
N VAL A 40 -5.19 6.07 0.15
CA VAL A 40 -4.00 6.73 0.68
C VAL A 40 -2.93 6.75 -0.39
N TYR A 41 -2.35 7.91 -0.67
CA TYR A 41 -1.23 8.00 -1.63
C TYR A 41 0.07 8.42 -0.96
N ASN A 42 1.19 7.91 -1.47
CA ASN A 42 2.50 8.21 -0.91
C ASN A 42 2.85 9.71 -1.03
N ASN A 43 3.59 10.25 -0.07
CA ASN A 43 4.08 11.64 -0.10
C ASN A 43 5.47 11.78 -0.74
N VAL A 44 6.17 10.65 -0.89
CA VAL A 44 7.46 10.53 -1.58
C VAL A 44 7.33 9.61 -2.78
N ALA A 45 8.19 9.78 -3.79
CA ALA A 45 8.32 8.80 -4.87
C ALA A 45 8.91 7.49 -4.32
N GLY A 46 8.54 6.36 -4.91
CA GLY A 46 8.99 5.03 -4.50
C GLY A 46 7.85 4.03 -4.36
N ALA A 47 8.15 2.86 -3.79
CA ALA A 47 7.20 1.78 -3.62
C ALA A 47 6.02 2.14 -2.70
N ASN A 48 4.96 1.36 -2.87
CA ASN A 48 3.81 1.41 -1.97
C ASN A 48 4.16 0.72 -0.66
N VAL A 49 3.69 1.29 0.45
CA VAL A 49 3.88 0.71 1.78
C VAL A 49 2.64 -0.06 2.21
N THR A 50 2.85 -1.16 2.93
CA THR A 50 1.77 -1.89 3.59
C THR A 50 1.16 -1.02 4.68
N MET A 51 -0.16 -0.78 4.60
CA MET A 51 -0.86 -0.03 5.63
C MET A 51 -1.15 -0.94 6.83
N ALA A 52 -0.51 -0.64 7.97
CA ALA A 52 -0.94 -1.18 9.24
C ALA A 52 -2.25 -0.46 9.65
N LEU A 53 -3.37 -1.16 9.51
CA LEU A 53 -4.69 -0.72 9.97
C LEU A 53 -5.05 -1.49 11.24
N ASP A 54 -5.72 -0.84 12.17
CA ASP A 54 -6.25 -1.44 13.40
C ASP A 54 -7.63 -0.86 13.74
N GLY A 55 -8.24 -1.38 14.81
CA GLY A 55 -9.52 -0.90 15.34
C GLY A 55 -10.65 -0.87 14.31
N GLU A 56 -11.42 0.22 14.31
CA GLU A 56 -12.48 0.45 13.32
C GLU A 56 -11.94 0.74 11.91
N GLY A 57 -10.69 1.19 11.80
CA GLY A 57 -10.03 1.49 10.53
C GLY A 57 -9.89 0.27 9.64
N LYS A 58 -9.77 -0.95 10.22
CA LYS A 58 -9.80 -2.22 9.48
C LYS A 58 -11.14 -2.53 8.81
N LYS A 59 -12.26 -1.97 9.30
CA LYS A 59 -13.59 -2.22 8.74
C LYS A 59 -13.84 -1.44 7.44
N ASN A 60 -13.00 -0.45 7.15
CA ASN A 60 -13.16 0.40 5.97
C ASN A 60 -12.30 -0.11 4.82
N PRO A 61 -12.82 -0.19 3.58
CA PRO A 61 -11.99 -0.41 2.41
C PRO A 61 -10.91 0.68 2.32
N ALA A 62 -9.65 0.24 2.33
CA ALA A 62 -8.49 1.10 2.28
C ALA A 62 -7.51 0.57 1.24
N VAL A 63 -7.11 1.44 0.31
CA VAL A 63 -6.10 1.12 -0.70
C VAL A 63 -4.96 2.12 -0.64
N PHE A 64 -3.74 1.64 -0.92
CA PHE A 64 -2.56 2.49 -1.00
C PHE A 64 -2.08 2.60 -2.46
N ILE A 65 -1.75 3.81 -2.91
CA ILE A 65 -1.26 4.10 -4.25
C ILE A 65 0.02 4.95 -4.22
N SER A 66 0.73 4.98 -5.35
CA SER A 66 1.95 5.77 -5.48
C SER A 66 1.64 7.27 -5.45
N LYS A 67 2.68 8.08 -5.21
CA LYS A 67 2.58 9.54 -5.26
C LYS A 67 2.04 10.04 -6.61
N GLU A 68 2.55 9.48 -7.70
CA GLU A 68 2.17 9.82 -9.07
C GLU A 68 0.66 9.67 -9.31
N TYR A 69 0.09 8.50 -8.98
CA TYR A 69 -1.34 8.26 -9.15
C TYR A 69 -2.18 9.13 -8.21
N GLY A 70 -1.70 9.38 -6.99
CA GLY A 70 -2.37 10.27 -6.05
C GLY A 70 -2.45 11.71 -6.55
N GLU A 71 -1.36 12.24 -7.10
CA GLU A 71 -1.31 13.59 -7.68
C GLU A 71 -2.21 13.70 -8.92
N ALA A 72 -2.24 12.66 -9.76
CA ALA A 72 -3.15 12.59 -10.91
C ALA A 72 -4.63 12.59 -10.50
N LEU A 73 -4.99 11.83 -9.46
CA LEU A 73 -6.36 11.81 -8.93
C LEU A 73 -6.74 13.12 -8.24
N LYS A 74 -5.80 13.78 -7.58
CA LYS A 74 -6.02 15.09 -6.93
C LYS A 74 -6.36 16.20 -7.93
N ALA A 75 -5.90 16.09 -9.18
CA ALA A 75 -6.11 17.10 -10.21
C ALA A 75 -7.56 17.16 -10.75
N GLY A 76 -8.44 16.25 -10.35
CA GLY A 76 -9.80 16.19 -10.88
C GLY A 76 -10.80 15.48 -9.97
N GLN A 77 -11.99 15.25 -10.52
CA GLN A 77 -13.03 14.45 -9.88
C GLN A 77 -13.25 13.20 -10.72
N TYR A 78 -13.06 12.04 -10.09
CA TYR A 78 -13.09 10.75 -10.77
C TYR A 78 -14.04 9.79 -10.05
N LYS A 79 -14.59 8.85 -10.82
CA LYS A 79 -15.27 7.67 -10.29
C LYS A 79 -14.30 6.50 -10.33
N LEU A 80 -13.87 6.04 -9.17
CA LEU A 80 -13.02 4.85 -9.05
C LEU A 80 -13.88 3.58 -9.07
N VAL A 81 -13.41 2.57 -9.80
CA VAL A 81 -14.04 1.25 -9.89
C VAL A 81 -13.00 0.19 -9.55
N PHE A 82 -13.29 -0.63 -8.54
CA PHE A 82 -12.48 -1.78 -8.17
C PHE A 82 -13.12 -3.04 -8.75
N ASN A 83 -12.68 -3.44 -9.95
CA ASN A 83 -13.24 -4.56 -10.70
C ASN A 83 -12.53 -5.90 -10.44
N GLY A 84 -11.51 -5.92 -9.58
CA GLY A 84 -10.71 -7.12 -9.29
C GLY A 84 -9.82 -7.57 -10.46
N ALA A 85 -9.68 -6.77 -11.52
CA ALA A 85 -8.79 -7.09 -12.62
C ALA A 85 -7.34 -6.99 -12.16
N LEU A 86 -6.57 -8.06 -12.40
CA LEU A 86 -5.13 -8.05 -12.19
C LEU A 86 -4.43 -7.50 -13.43
N ALA A 87 -3.43 -6.65 -13.22
CA ALA A 87 -2.61 -6.10 -14.28
C ALA A 87 -1.14 -6.24 -13.89
N ASN A 88 -0.31 -6.61 -14.87
CA ASN A 88 1.14 -6.56 -14.72
C ASN A 88 1.58 -5.09 -14.69
N GLN A 89 2.37 -4.73 -13.68
CA GLN A 89 2.94 -3.41 -13.51
C GLN A 89 4.44 -3.53 -13.27
N PRO A 90 5.26 -2.61 -13.80
CA PRO A 90 6.67 -2.53 -13.42
C PRO A 90 6.79 -2.34 -11.90
N ASN A 91 7.60 -3.16 -11.24
CA ASN A 91 7.90 -2.95 -9.83
C ASN A 91 8.85 -1.75 -9.68
N PRO A 92 8.50 -0.71 -8.89
CA PRO A 92 9.39 0.43 -8.62
C PRO A 92 10.74 0.04 -8.01
N GLU A 93 10.82 -1.09 -7.30
CA GLU A 93 12.02 -1.63 -6.65
C GLU A 93 12.67 -2.77 -7.47
N ALA A 94 12.35 -2.86 -8.77
CA ALA A 94 12.94 -3.89 -9.63
C ALA A 94 14.47 -3.75 -9.69
N LYS A 95 15.16 -4.90 -9.60
CA LYS A 95 16.64 -5.00 -9.61
C LYS A 95 17.34 -4.41 -8.38
N GLU A 96 16.59 -4.13 -7.31
CA GLU A 96 17.14 -3.76 -6.02
C GLU A 96 17.13 -4.96 -5.06
N MET A 97 18.04 -4.96 -4.08
CA MET A 97 18.02 -5.97 -3.00
C MET A 97 16.86 -5.65 -2.06
N SER A 98 16.09 -6.67 -1.69
CA SER A 98 15.02 -6.49 -0.71
C SER A 98 15.57 -6.07 0.66
N ASP A 99 14.91 -5.12 1.30
CA ASP A 99 15.29 -4.57 2.61
C ASP A 99 15.26 -5.62 3.74
N PHE A 100 14.40 -6.63 3.60
CA PHE A 100 14.29 -7.76 4.52
C PHE A 100 15.33 -8.88 4.29
N SER A 101 16.13 -8.80 3.22
CA SER A 101 17.13 -9.84 2.94
C SER A 101 18.21 -9.85 4.02
N SER A 102 18.38 -11.00 4.68
CA SER A 102 19.44 -11.18 5.67
C SER A 102 20.83 -10.98 5.05
N TRP A 103 21.69 -10.30 5.79
CA TRP A 103 23.09 -10.10 5.43
C TRP A 103 23.99 -11.04 6.23
N GLY A 104 25.03 -11.57 5.58
CA GLY A 104 26.10 -12.27 6.26
C GLY A 104 27.06 -11.31 6.99
N VAL A 105 28.16 -11.82 7.56
CA VAL A 105 28.60 -13.23 7.59
C VAL A 105 27.78 -14.09 8.56
N THR A 106 27.94 -15.42 8.47
CA THR A 106 27.45 -16.33 9.50
C THR A 106 28.17 -16.10 10.84
N THR A 107 27.62 -16.66 11.92
CA THR A 107 28.20 -16.51 13.28
C THR A 107 29.62 -17.08 13.41
N ASP A 108 29.98 -18.07 12.58
CA ASP A 108 31.32 -18.66 12.46
C ASP A 108 32.19 -17.99 11.37
N GLY A 109 31.73 -16.89 10.77
CA GLY A 109 32.51 -16.05 9.88
C GLY A 109 32.53 -16.47 8.41
N GLN A 110 31.65 -17.38 7.99
CA GLN A 110 31.55 -17.78 6.59
C GLN A 110 30.79 -16.73 5.76
N LEU A 111 31.25 -16.52 4.53
CA LEU A 111 30.59 -15.63 3.58
C LEU A 111 29.21 -16.18 3.19
N LYS A 112 28.17 -15.35 3.35
CA LYS A 112 26.78 -15.59 2.94
C LYS A 112 26.12 -14.28 2.53
N PRO A 113 25.03 -14.30 1.74
CA PRO A 113 24.43 -15.46 1.05
C PRO A 113 25.26 -15.96 -0.15
N ASP A 114 24.97 -17.15 -0.68
CA ASP A 114 25.71 -17.73 -1.82
C ASP A 114 25.24 -17.18 -3.19
N VAL A 115 23.95 -16.84 -3.30
CA VAL A 115 23.29 -16.40 -4.53
C VAL A 115 22.07 -15.54 -4.20
N THR A 116 21.63 -14.73 -5.15
CA THR A 116 20.39 -13.96 -5.06
C THR A 116 19.43 -14.34 -6.19
N ALA A 117 18.14 -14.22 -5.95
CA ALA A 117 17.08 -14.47 -6.92
C ALA A 117 15.91 -13.50 -6.69
N PRO A 118 14.97 -13.35 -7.65
CA PRO A 118 13.75 -12.57 -7.43
C PRO A 118 12.91 -13.16 -6.29
N GLY A 119 12.79 -12.43 -5.18
CA GLY A 119 12.00 -12.82 -4.01
C GLY A 119 11.01 -11.76 -3.52
N GLY A 120 11.05 -10.53 -4.06
CA GLY A 120 10.11 -9.46 -3.72
C GLY A 120 8.93 -9.40 -4.69
N SER A 121 7.71 -9.34 -4.14
CA SER A 121 6.46 -9.25 -4.91
C SER A 121 6.30 -10.36 -5.96
N ILE A 122 6.41 -11.60 -5.53
CA ILE A 122 6.20 -12.79 -6.36
C ILE A 122 4.73 -13.24 -6.33
N PHE A 123 4.08 -13.25 -7.50
CA PHE A 123 2.74 -13.79 -7.67
C PHE A 123 2.79 -15.31 -7.90
N SER A 124 2.18 -16.08 -7.00
CA SER A 124 2.21 -17.55 -7.03
C SER A 124 0.92 -18.18 -6.47
N SER A 125 0.85 -19.51 -6.49
CA SER A 125 -0.28 -20.29 -5.99
C SER A 125 -0.40 -20.23 -4.46
N LEU A 126 -1.64 -20.23 -3.96
CA LEU A 126 -2.03 -20.36 -2.56
C LEU A 126 -3.01 -21.54 -2.40
N ASN A 127 -3.45 -21.79 -1.17
CA ASN A 127 -4.45 -22.82 -0.88
C ASN A 127 -5.79 -22.56 -1.61
N ASP A 128 -6.63 -23.59 -1.66
CA ASP A 128 -8.01 -23.48 -2.17
C ASP A 128 -8.10 -22.96 -3.62
N ASN A 129 -7.12 -23.31 -4.45
CA ASN A 129 -7.01 -22.90 -5.85
C ASN A 129 -7.00 -21.36 -6.03
N THR A 130 -6.41 -20.66 -5.06
CA THR A 130 -6.23 -19.20 -5.10
C THR A 130 -4.80 -18.82 -5.47
N TYR A 131 -4.57 -17.55 -5.79
CA TYR A 131 -3.27 -17.01 -6.13
C TYR A 131 -3.07 -15.69 -5.38
N GLY A 132 -1.82 -15.37 -5.07
CA GLY A 132 -1.50 -14.15 -4.33
C GLY A 132 -0.06 -13.72 -4.51
N ASN A 133 0.20 -12.50 -4.07
CA ASN A 133 1.53 -11.90 -4.09
C ASN A 133 2.20 -12.04 -2.71
N MET A 134 3.43 -12.54 -2.67
CA MET A 134 4.22 -12.69 -1.44
C MET A 134 5.66 -12.24 -1.65
N SER A 135 6.32 -11.85 -0.56
CA SER A 135 7.73 -11.45 -0.54
C SER A 135 8.50 -12.29 0.48
N GLY A 136 9.73 -12.69 0.14
CA GLY A 136 10.60 -13.48 1.00
C GLY A 136 12.00 -13.69 0.39
N THR A 137 12.91 -14.24 1.20
CA THR A 137 14.25 -14.69 0.76
C THR A 137 14.21 -16.10 0.19
#